data_AF-W7SHL8-F1
#
_entry.id   AF-W7SHL8-F1
#
_cell.length_a   1.000
_cell.length_b   1.000
_cell.length_c   1.000
_cell.angle_alpha   90.00
_cell.angle_beta   90.00
_cell.angle_gamma   90.00
#
_symmetry.space_group_name_H-M   'P 1'
#
loop_
_entity.id
_entity.type
_entity.pdbx_description
1 polymer ?
#
loop_
_entity_poly.entity_id
_entity_poly.type
_entity_poly.pdbx_seq_one_letter_code
_entity_poly.pdbx_strand_id
1 'polypeptide(L)'
;MANSASGSSGERLDTAALLAIARSVEPDISERTLEFWRNRGLLPHPERTGQDGARPVWTYPAEAGDQLRALLELRTLTKDPQVLRVALWFDGYPVPTSLARASMITHLRQMQTAIERELAKRSGGDSADSESARWHAITEIAAQYAGRRQPDVPRFGRQPLSERAHAFAVLFGLSLGEPAAAEQLGEAAEPMERAMGLDQGRRYRPDGVGPWLTGPATDGFAVFGELGNLPQLIGTLESTQDSELDAIRPIASGVLVGVAAFTQMADAFAGYRNAAGMAAFAVVADNIEVRMLLPAFLLSLMRSPVLAENVTAVFQALSDSVLPVHDRLRHLAALPPAERPAQLPQLEHLPWSKQNQVRRLIGDPIAPKDTDAP
;
A
#
# COMPACT_ATOMS: atom_id res chain seq x y z
N MET A 1 27.32 10.33 23.90
CA MET A 1 26.60 11.40 24.64
C MET A 1 25.14 10.99 24.68
N ALA A 2 24.61 10.86 25.90
CA ALA A 2 23.27 10.35 26.16
C ALA A 2 22.21 11.32 25.63
N ASN A 3 21.32 10.84 24.77
CA ASN A 3 20.12 11.56 24.38
C ASN A 3 18.93 10.92 25.09
N SER A 4 18.55 11.56 26.18
CA SER A 4 17.25 11.40 26.83
C SER A 4 16.17 11.93 25.88
N ALA A 5 15.32 11.05 25.36
CA ALA A 5 14.13 11.44 24.60
C ALA A 5 12.88 11.05 25.41
N SER A 6 12.26 12.09 25.95
CA SER A 6 10.90 12.21 26.49
C SER A 6 9.99 10.98 26.35
N GLY A 7 9.69 10.35 27.49
CA GLY A 7 8.54 9.46 27.61
C GLY A 7 7.24 10.25 27.41
N SER A 8 6.49 9.88 26.39
CA SER A 8 5.07 10.17 26.28
C SER A 8 4.37 9.58 27.51
N SER A 9 4.07 10.40 28.51
CA SER A 9 3.30 9.98 29.69
C SER A 9 1.81 9.99 29.38
N GLY A 10 1.39 9.16 28.43
CA GLY A 10 0.00 8.81 28.22
C GLY A 10 -0.52 7.93 29.37
N GLU A 11 -1.80 8.03 29.67
CA GLU A 11 -2.47 7.19 30.66
C GLU A 11 -2.34 5.70 30.26
N ARG A 12 -1.71 4.91 31.13
CA ARG A 12 -1.53 3.47 30.88
C ARG A 12 -2.86 2.74 31.03
N LEU A 13 -3.08 1.75 30.18
CA LEU A 13 -4.36 1.01 30.14
C LEU A 13 -4.26 -0.28 30.94
N ASP A 14 -5.35 -0.71 31.57
CA ASP A 14 -5.46 -2.06 32.10
C ASP A 14 -6.21 -2.98 31.11
N THR A 15 -6.34 -4.27 31.45
CA THR A 15 -7.05 -5.24 30.58
C THR A 15 -8.54 -4.88 30.44
N ALA A 16 -9.17 -4.30 31.48
CA ALA A 16 -10.58 -3.94 31.45
C ALA A 16 -10.83 -2.79 30.48
N ALA A 17 -9.95 -1.79 30.46
CA ALA A 17 -9.97 -0.68 29.52
C ALA A 17 -9.78 -1.15 28.07
N LEU A 18 -8.82 -2.05 27.82
CA LEU A 18 -8.66 -2.65 26.48
C LEU A 18 -9.88 -3.45 26.05
N LEU A 19 -10.50 -4.23 26.94
CA LEU A 19 -11.74 -4.92 26.64
C LEU A 19 -12.90 -3.97 26.33
N ALA A 20 -13.02 -2.86 27.07
CA ALA A 20 -14.04 -1.86 26.82
C ALA A 20 -13.88 -1.25 25.41
N ILE A 21 -12.64 -0.92 25.02
CA ILE A 21 -12.33 -0.45 23.66
C ILE A 21 -12.71 -1.54 22.64
N ALA A 22 -12.27 -2.78 22.85
CA ALA A 22 -12.51 -3.86 21.90
C ALA A 22 -14.02 -4.12 21.69
N ARG A 23 -14.77 -4.18 22.79
CA ARG A 23 -16.21 -4.46 22.80
C ARG A 23 -17.06 -3.33 22.26
N SER A 24 -16.53 -2.10 22.22
CA SER A 24 -17.21 -0.99 21.52
C SER A 24 -17.30 -1.22 20.01
N VAL A 25 -16.43 -2.07 19.45
CA VAL A 25 -16.39 -2.42 18.02
C VAL A 25 -16.91 -3.84 17.77
N GLU A 26 -16.42 -4.83 18.53
CA GLU A 26 -16.79 -6.25 18.40
C GLU A 26 -17.16 -6.80 19.81
N PRO A 27 -18.47 -6.87 20.15
CA PRO A 27 -18.95 -7.21 21.50
C PRO A 27 -18.47 -8.56 22.04
N ASP A 28 -18.18 -9.52 21.15
CA ASP A 28 -17.81 -10.89 21.49
C ASP A 28 -16.33 -11.05 21.89
N ILE A 29 -15.54 -9.97 21.90
CA ILE A 29 -14.13 -10.03 22.30
C ILE A 29 -14.00 -10.37 23.80
N SER A 30 -13.19 -11.40 24.05
CA SER A 30 -12.90 -11.93 25.39
C SER A 30 -11.44 -11.69 25.79
N GLU A 31 -11.11 -11.86 27.06
CA GLU A 31 -9.72 -11.81 27.54
C GLU A 31 -8.82 -12.84 26.84
N ARG A 32 -9.37 -14.03 26.55
CA ARG A 32 -8.68 -15.09 25.81
C ARG A 32 -8.34 -14.65 24.38
N THR A 33 -9.20 -13.84 23.76
CA THR A 33 -8.94 -13.26 22.44
C THR A 33 -7.77 -12.27 22.51
N LEU A 34 -7.76 -11.39 23.52
CA LEU A 34 -6.64 -10.46 23.75
C LEU A 34 -5.33 -11.21 24.07
N GLU A 35 -5.40 -12.28 24.86
CA GLU A 35 -4.25 -13.16 25.13
C GLU A 35 -3.73 -13.82 23.85
N PHE A 36 -4.62 -14.33 23.00
CA PHE A 36 -4.24 -14.89 21.71
C PHE A 36 -3.51 -13.85 20.84
N TRP A 37 -4.00 -12.60 20.76
CA TRP A 37 -3.33 -11.55 20.00
C TRP A 37 -1.97 -11.14 20.56
N ARG A 38 -1.81 -11.08 21.88
CA ARG A 38 -0.52 -10.87 22.54
C ARG A 38 0.48 -11.96 22.18
N ASN A 39 0.07 -13.23 22.30
CA ASN A 39 0.89 -14.39 21.96
C ASN A 39 1.25 -14.45 20.46
N ARG A 40 0.46 -13.79 19.60
CA ARG A 40 0.76 -13.62 18.18
C ARG A 40 1.55 -12.35 17.86
N GLY A 41 1.92 -11.54 18.85
CA GLY A 41 2.65 -10.28 18.66
C GLY A 41 1.83 -9.22 17.91
N LEU A 42 0.50 -9.27 18.00
CA LEU A 42 -0.41 -8.28 17.42
C LEU A 42 -0.78 -7.17 18.41
N LEU A 43 -0.54 -7.40 19.70
CA LEU A 43 -0.70 -6.44 20.79
C LEU A 43 0.53 -6.49 21.71
N PRO A 44 0.88 -5.37 22.36
CA PRO A 44 1.94 -5.36 23.36
C PRO A 44 1.56 -6.24 24.57
N HIS A 45 2.57 -6.81 25.20
CA HIS A 45 2.36 -7.51 26.47
C HIS A 45 2.18 -6.48 27.59
N PRO A 46 1.34 -6.74 28.61
CA PRO A 46 1.25 -5.86 29.75
C PRO A 46 2.55 -5.92 30.54
N GLU A 47 2.96 -4.78 31.08
CA GLU A 47 4.16 -4.64 31.91
C GLU A 47 3.74 -4.44 33.36
N ARG A 48 4.56 -4.95 34.29
CA ARG A 48 4.34 -4.72 35.70
C ARG A 48 4.74 -3.28 36.04
N THR A 49 3.75 -2.47 36.41
CA THR A 49 3.98 -1.05 36.72
C THR A 49 3.88 -0.73 38.21
N GLY A 50 3.39 -1.65 39.02
CA GLY A 50 3.28 -1.42 40.45
C GLY A 50 2.75 -2.61 41.23
N GLN A 51 2.27 -2.30 42.43
CA GLN A 51 1.56 -3.21 43.31
C GLN A 51 0.36 -2.49 43.93
N ASP A 52 -0.77 -3.18 43.97
CA ASP A 52 -1.95 -2.80 44.75
C ASP A 52 -2.04 -3.76 45.93
N GLY A 53 -1.55 -3.32 47.09
CA GLY A 53 -1.27 -4.16 48.24
C GLY A 53 -0.31 -5.31 47.88
N ALA A 54 -0.77 -6.55 48.02
CA ALA A 54 0.02 -7.74 47.67
C ALA A 54 -0.08 -8.15 46.19
N ARG A 55 -0.95 -7.52 45.39
CA ARG A 55 -1.21 -7.92 44.01
C ARG A 55 -0.38 -7.08 43.04
N PRO A 56 0.39 -7.68 42.11
CA PRO A 56 1.08 -6.93 41.08
C PRO A 56 0.07 -6.28 40.12
N VAL A 57 0.29 -5.01 39.79
CA VAL A 57 -0.51 -4.27 38.80
C VAL A 57 0.19 -4.36 37.44
N TRP A 58 -0.56 -4.81 36.45
CA TRP A 58 -0.11 -5.01 35.07
C TRP A 58 -0.85 -4.06 34.15
N THR A 59 -0.12 -3.19 33.46
CA THR A 59 -0.71 -2.20 32.56
C THR A 59 0.01 -2.16 31.22
N TYR A 60 -0.72 -1.75 30.21
CA TYR A 60 -0.26 -1.58 28.84
C TYR A 60 0.28 -0.17 28.62
N PRO A 61 1.20 0.01 27.66
CA PRO A 61 1.53 1.34 27.15
C PRO A 61 0.27 2.02 26.58
N ALA A 62 0.25 3.36 26.59
CA ALA A 62 -0.93 4.13 26.19
C ALA A 62 -1.33 3.84 24.73
N GLU A 63 -0.35 3.62 23.87
CA GLU A 63 -0.50 3.32 22.44
C GLU A 63 -1.19 1.98 22.17
N ALA A 64 -1.31 1.10 23.18
CA ALA A 64 -1.97 -0.20 23.04
C ALA A 64 -3.45 -0.08 22.64
N GLY A 65 -4.13 0.99 23.09
CA GLY A 65 -5.50 1.27 22.71
C GLY A 65 -5.64 1.58 21.22
N ASP A 66 -4.75 2.41 20.68
CA ASP A 66 -4.73 2.77 19.26
C ASP A 66 -4.33 1.58 18.38
N GLN A 67 -3.34 0.80 18.82
CA GLN A 67 -2.94 -0.44 18.14
C GLN A 67 -4.09 -1.45 18.10
N LEU A 68 -4.88 -1.57 19.18
CA LEU A 68 -6.05 -2.43 19.21
C LEU A 68 -7.13 -1.98 18.21
N ARG A 69 -7.41 -0.67 18.11
CA ARG A 69 -8.36 -0.16 17.13
C ARG A 69 -7.90 -0.44 15.70
N ALA A 70 -6.63 -0.13 15.39
CA ALA A 70 -6.04 -0.43 14.09
C ALA A 70 -6.08 -1.93 13.77
N LEU A 71 -5.78 -2.80 14.75
CA LEU A 71 -5.90 -4.25 14.58
C LEU A 71 -7.33 -4.66 14.23
N LEU A 72 -8.34 -4.10 14.90
CA LEU A 72 -9.75 -4.43 14.63
C LEU A 72 -10.19 -3.97 13.24
N GLU A 73 -9.75 -2.78 12.81
CA GLU A 73 -9.97 -2.27 11.46
C GLU A 73 -9.30 -3.18 10.42
N LEU A 74 -8.01 -3.50 10.57
CA LEU A 74 -7.28 -4.40 9.66
C LEU A 74 -7.89 -5.80 9.63
N ARG A 75 -8.47 -6.26 10.76
CA ARG A 75 -9.16 -7.56 10.83
C ARG A 75 -10.43 -7.61 9.98
N THR A 76 -10.98 -6.48 9.54
CA THR A 76 -12.08 -6.48 8.56
C THR A 76 -11.61 -6.91 7.17
N LEU A 77 -10.31 -6.74 6.87
CA LEU A 77 -9.70 -7.06 5.58
C LEU A 77 -9.11 -8.48 5.56
N THR A 78 -8.45 -8.90 6.65
CA THR A 78 -7.83 -10.22 6.73
C THR A 78 -7.80 -10.76 8.15
N LYS A 79 -7.78 -12.09 8.30
CA LYS A 79 -7.56 -12.75 9.59
C LYS A 79 -6.18 -13.40 9.70
N ASP A 80 -5.35 -13.31 8.67
CA ASP A 80 -3.99 -13.86 8.68
C ASP A 80 -3.10 -13.10 9.68
N PRO A 81 -2.59 -13.75 10.75
CA PRO A 81 -1.71 -13.10 11.70
C PRO A 81 -0.41 -12.56 11.09
N GLN A 82 0.09 -13.14 10.00
CA GLN A 82 1.31 -12.66 9.34
C GLN A 82 1.06 -11.29 8.69
N VAL A 83 -0.02 -11.18 7.92
CA VAL A 83 -0.40 -9.94 7.24
C VAL A 83 -0.75 -8.85 8.26
N LEU A 84 -1.56 -9.17 9.28
CA LEU A 84 -1.93 -8.22 10.33
C LEU A 84 -0.71 -7.67 11.07
N ARG A 85 0.28 -8.51 11.35
CA ARG A 85 1.49 -8.11 12.06
C ARG A 85 2.33 -7.13 11.25
N VAL A 86 2.52 -7.42 9.96
CA VAL A 86 3.28 -6.54 9.07
C VAL A 86 2.52 -5.23 8.83
N ALA A 87 1.21 -5.29 8.64
CA ALA A 87 0.39 -4.08 8.48
C ALA A 87 0.51 -3.15 9.70
N LEU A 88 0.41 -3.69 10.92
CA LEU A 88 0.63 -2.91 12.15
C LEU A 88 2.05 -2.35 12.22
N TRP A 89 3.06 -3.18 11.95
CA TRP A 89 4.45 -2.74 11.93
C TRP A 89 4.68 -1.60 10.93
N PHE A 90 4.14 -1.74 9.72
CA PHE A 90 4.23 -0.79 8.61
C PHE A 90 3.58 0.55 8.95
N ASP A 91 2.45 0.52 9.66
CA ASP A 91 1.73 1.70 10.15
C ASP A 91 2.41 2.37 11.36
N GLY A 92 3.54 1.83 11.83
CA GLY A 92 4.35 2.44 12.88
C GLY A 92 4.07 1.92 14.30
N TYR A 93 3.16 0.94 14.46
CA TYR A 93 2.88 0.35 15.77
C TYR A 93 4.07 -0.47 16.30
N PRO A 94 4.19 -0.66 17.64
CA PRO A 94 5.32 -1.31 18.29
C PRO A 94 5.29 -2.84 18.11
N VAL A 95 5.55 -3.28 16.89
CA VAL A 95 5.78 -4.68 16.52
C VAL A 95 7.28 -4.88 16.30
N PRO A 96 7.92 -5.92 16.89
CA PRO A 96 9.33 -6.16 16.67
C PRO A 96 9.65 -6.38 15.18
N THR A 97 10.62 -5.66 14.65
CA THR A 97 10.99 -5.69 13.22
C THR A 97 11.48 -7.06 12.76
N SER A 98 12.18 -7.79 13.63
CA SER A 98 12.53 -9.20 13.39
C SER A 98 11.30 -10.09 13.16
N LEU A 99 10.23 -9.85 13.92
CA LEU A 99 8.99 -10.60 13.80
C LEU A 99 8.23 -10.18 12.54
N ALA A 100 8.19 -8.89 12.20
CA ALA A 100 7.62 -8.42 10.94
C ALA A 100 8.36 -9.00 9.72
N ARG A 101 9.70 -8.98 9.73
CA ARG A 101 10.55 -9.60 8.69
C ARG A 101 10.25 -11.08 8.51
N ALA A 102 10.21 -11.85 9.60
CA ALA A 102 9.85 -13.26 9.54
C ALA A 102 8.44 -13.50 8.98
N SER A 103 7.50 -12.60 9.28
CA SER A 103 6.12 -12.66 8.76
C SER A 103 6.06 -12.42 7.26
N MET A 104 6.78 -11.41 6.76
CA MET A 104 6.91 -11.12 5.34
C MET A 104 7.48 -12.33 4.60
N ILE A 105 8.63 -12.85 5.04
CA ILE A 105 9.28 -14.02 4.42
C ILE A 105 8.33 -15.24 4.40
N THR A 106 7.66 -15.51 5.53
CA THR A 106 6.73 -16.65 5.63
C THR A 106 5.58 -16.50 4.65
N HIS A 107 4.95 -15.34 4.60
CA HIS A 107 3.81 -15.09 3.72
C HIS A 107 4.22 -15.12 2.24
N LEU A 108 5.34 -14.48 1.86
CA LEU A 108 5.82 -14.48 0.49
C LEU A 108 6.20 -15.88 0.00
N ARG A 109 6.80 -16.72 0.84
CA ARG A 109 7.04 -18.14 0.52
C ARG A 109 5.75 -18.94 0.38
N GLN A 110 4.74 -18.66 1.20
CA GLN A 110 3.42 -19.29 1.06
C GLN A 110 2.75 -18.89 -0.25
N MET A 111 2.83 -17.61 -0.62
CA MET A 111 2.36 -17.09 -1.90
C MET A 111 3.08 -17.76 -3.06
N GLN A 112 4.42 -17.83 -3.02
CA GLN A 112 5.22 -18.52 -4.03
C GLN A 112 4.79 -19.98 -4.16
N THR A 113 4.70 -20.71 -3.05
CA THR A 113 4.28 -22.12 -3.04
C THR A 113 2.87 -22.31 -3.60
N ALA A 114 1.94 -21.40 -3.30
CA ALA A 114 0.59 -21.44 -3.81
C ALA A 114 0.54 -21.22 -5.33
N ILE A 115 1.31 -20.25 -5.84
CA ILE A 115 1.44 -19.98 -7.27
C ILE A 115 2.07 -21.17 -7.98
N GLU A 116 3.19 -21.69 -7.46
CA GLU A 116 3.86 -22.87 -8.03
C GLU A 116 2.93 -24.07 -8.13
N ARG A 117 2.13 -24.31 -7.08
CA ARG A 117 1.13 -25.39 -7.09
C ARG A 117 0.06 -25.17 -8.15
N GLU A 118 -0.37 -23.92 -8.36
CA GLU A 118 -1.38 -23.60 -9.39
C GLU A 118 -0.81 -23.73 -10.80
N LEU A 119 0.42 -23.28 -11.03
CA LEU A 119 1.12 -23.46 -12.31
C LEU A 119 1.33 -24.95 -12.62
N ALA A 120 1.77 -25.74 -11.64
CA ALA A 120 1.99 -27.18 -11.80
C ALA A 120 0.71 -27.96 -12.16
N LYS A 121 -0.45 -27.54 -11.64
CA LYS A 121 -1.74 -28.16 -12.01
C LYS A 121 -2.10 -27.92 -13.48
N ARG A 122 -1.73 -26.77 -14.03
CA ARG A 122 -2.11 -26.32 -15.38
C ARG A 122 -1.10 -26.75 -16.43
N SER A 123 0.17 -26.91 -16.06
CA SER A 123 1.23 -27.36 -16.96
C SER A 123 1.19 -28.87 -17.27
N GLY A 124 0.26 -29.63 -16.67
CA GLY A 124 -0.07 -31.00 -17.09
C GLY A 124 0.86 -32.11 -16.60
N GLY A 125 1.89 -31.82 -15.80
CA GLY A 125 2.82 -32.81 -15.21
C GLY A 125 3.75 -33.51 -16.22
N ASP A 126 5.06 -33.43 -16.00
CA ASP A 126 6.13 -34.13 -16.76
C ASP A 126 6.12 -33.92 -18.29
N SER A 127 5.94 -32.69 -18.76
CA SER A 127 6.28 -32.31 -20.13
C SER A 127 7.81 -32.26 -20.31
N ALA A 128 8.33 -32.85 -21.39
CA ALA A 128 9.74 -32.73 -21.81
C ALA A 128 10.15 -31.28 -22.14
N ASP A 129 9.18 -30.38 -22.32
CA ASP A 129 9.35 -28.94 -22.46
C ASP A 129 8.66 -28.23 -21.28
N SER A 130 9.31 -28.30 -20.12
CA SER A 130 8.77 -27.78 -18.86
C SER A 130 8.61 -26.25 -18.84
N GLU A 131 9.46 -25.54 -19.60
CA GLU A 131 9.47 -24.08 -19.67
C GLU A 131 8.31 -23.57 -20.53
N SER A 132 8.11 -24.15 -21.72
CA SER A 132 6.96 -23.80 -22.58
C SER A 132 5.62 -24.13 -21.91
N ALA A 133 5.53 -25.28 -21.23
CA ALA A 133 4.32 -25.67 -20.49
C ALA A 133 4.01 -24.69 -19.34
N ARG A 134 5.04 -24.20 -18.66
CA ARG A 134 4.91 -23.21 -17.59
C ARG A 134 4.47 -21.85 -18.14
N TRP A 135 5.07 -21.37 -19.22
CA TRP A 135 4.66 -20.13 -19.87
C TRP A 135 3.21 -20.19 -20.38
N HIS A 136 2.78 -21.35 -20.90
CA HIS A 136 1.39 -21.59 -21.29
C HIS A 136 0.44 -21.44 -20.11
N ALA A 137 0.78 -22.02 -18.95
CA ALA A 137 -0.03 -21.90 -17.72
C ALA A 137 -0.15 -20.43 -17.27
N ILE A 138 0.94 -19.66 -17.32
CA ILE A 138 0.94 -18.22 -17.02
C ILE A 138 0.02 -17.46 -17.97
N THR A 139 0.14 -17.73 -19.28
CA THR A 139 -0.68 -17.10 -20.32
C THR A 139 -2.17 -17.40 -20.11
N GLU A 140 -2.51 -18.63 -19.73
CA GLU A 140 -3.88 -19.03 -19.43
C GLU A 140 -4.45 -18.28 -18.21
N ILE A 141 -3.69 -18.19 -17.12
CA ILE A 141 -4.08 -17.42 -15.92
C ILE A 141 -4.26 -15.94 -16.30
N ALA A 142 -3.31 -15.36 -17.04
CA ALA A 142 -3.36 -13.98 -17.48
C ALA A 142 -4.59 -13.67 -18.35
N ALA A 143 -4.95 -14.57 -19.28
CA ALA A 143 -6.16 -14.44 -20.09
C ALA A 143 -7.43 -14.40 -19.23
N GLN A 144 -7.51 -15.25 -18.19
CA GLN A 144 -8.62 -15.26 -17.24
C GLN A 144 -8.72 -13.92 -16.49
N TYR A 145 -7.60 -13.37 -16.04
CA TYR A 145 -7.56 -12.06 -15.37
C TYR A 145 -7.89 -10.90 -16.31
N ALA A 146 -7.34 -10.89 -17.53
CA ALA A 146 -7.60 -9.86 -18.54
C ALA A 146 -9.08 -9.76 -18.92
N GLY A 147 -9.80 -10.88 -18.90
CA GLY A 147 -11.23 -10.95 -19.19
C GLY A 147 -12.12 -10.36 -18.08
N ARG A 148 -11.65 -10.34 -16.82
CA ARG A 148 -12.46 -9.89 -15.68
C ARG A 148 -12.83 -8.41 -15.78
N ARG A 149 -14.03 -8.10 -15.29
CA ARG A 149 -14.55 -6.76 -15.04
C ARG A 149 -14.76 -6.64 -13.54
N GLN A 150 -13.67 -6.41 -12.81
CA GLN A 150 -13.73 -6.18 -11.36
C GLN A 150 -13.30 -4.74 -11.07
N PRO A 151 -13.82 -4.12 -9.99
CA PRO A 151 -13.37 -2.80 -9.54
C PRO A 151 -11.84 -2.73 -9.38
N ASP A 152 -11.24 -3.86 -8.97
CA ASP A 152 -9.83 -4.00 -8.64
C ASP A 152 -8.92 -4.20 -9.86
N VAL A 153 -9.49 -4.41 -11.06
CA VAL A 153 -8.73 -4.47 -12.31
C VAL A 153 -9.24 -3.40 -13.27
N PRO A 154 -9.03 -2.11 -12.93
CA PRO A 154 -9.48 -0.99 -13.73
C PRO A 154 -8.97 -1.10 -15.18
N ARG A 155 -9.79 -0.60 -16.10
CA ARG A 155 -9.48 -0.57 -17.53
C ARG A 155 -9.10 0.85 -17.89
N PHE A 156 -7.80 1.10 -17.95
CA PHE A 156 -7.27 2.39 -18.38
C PHE A 156 -7.02 2.34 -19.88
N GLY A 157 -7.73 3.18 -20.63
CA GLY A 157 -7.64 3.21 -22.08
C GLY A 157 -8.37 2.06 -22.80
N ARG A 158 -8.42 2.19 -24.13
CA ARG A 158 -8.96 1.15 -25.02
C ARG A 158 -7.84 0.20 -25.40
N GLN A 159 -8.04 -1.08 -25.15
CA GLN A 159 -7.10 -2.15 -25.49
C GLN A 159 -7.87 -3.43 -25.88
N PRO A 160 -7.49 -4.11 -26.97
CA PRO A 160 -8.00 -5.44 -27.30
C PRO A 160 -7.76 -6.44 -26.17
N LEU A 161 -8.67 -7.41 -26.01
CA LEU A 161 -8.55 -8.41 -24.95
C LEU A 161 -7.28 -9.27 -25.08
N SER A 162 -6.90 -9.64 -26.30
CA SER A 162 -5.67 -10.41 -26.57
C SER A 162 -4.42 -9.66 -26.15
N GLU A 163 -4.36 -8.37 -26.48
CA GLU A 163 -3.24 -7.50 -26.12
C GLU A 163 -3.15 -7.31 -24.59
N ARG A 164 -4.29 -7.14 -23.92
CA ARG A 164 -4.36 -7.07 -22.45
C ARG A 164 -3.96 -8.40 -21.79
N ALA A 165 -4.39 -9.53 -22.34
CA ALA A 165 -4.02 -10.85 -21.85
C ALA A 165 -2.50 -11.09 -21.97
N HIS A 166 -1.91 -10.72 -23.09
CA HIS A 166 -0.47 -10.78 -23.29
C HIS A 166 0.28 -9.86 -22.30
N ALA A 167 -0.19 -8.62 -22.10
CA ALA A 167 0.37 -7.70 -21.11
C ALA A 167 0.35 -8.27 -19.69
N PHE A 168 -0.76 -8.88 -19.26
CA PHE A 168 -0.83 -9.55 -17.96
C PHE A 168 0.06 -10.79 -17.88
N ALA A 169 0.24 -11.53 -18.97
CA ALA A 169 1.11 -12.71 -18.99
C ALA A 169 2.56 -12.31 -18.74
N VAL A 170 3.04 -11.27 -19.43
CA VAL A 170 4.38 -10.72 -19.20
C VAL A 170 4.50 -10.12 -17.81
N LEU A 171 3.51 -9.36 -17.31
CA LEU A 171 3.55 -8.82 -15.95
C LEU A 171 3.64 -9.93 -14.89
N PHE A 172 2.83 -10.99 -15.01
CA PHE A 172 2.87 -12.13 -14.09
C PHE A 172 4.19 -12.89 -14.20
N GLY A 173 4.68 -13.12 -15.42
CA GLY A 173 5.98 -13.76 -15.63
C GLY A 173 7.13 -12.97 -15.03
N LEU A 174 7.18 -11.64 -15.22
CA LEU A 174 8.17 -10.78 -14.57
C LEU A 174 8.06 -10.83 -13.05
N SER A 175 6.84 -10.81 -12.51
CA SER A 175 6.60 -10.90 -11.06
C SER A 175 7.07 -12.24 -10.47
N LEU A 176 7.17 -13.29 -11.29
CA LEU A 176 7.62 -14.62 -10.90
C LEU A 176 9.10 -14.89 -11.23
N GLY A 177 9.76 -13.98 -11.96
CA GLY A 177 11.15 -14.15 -12.40
C GLY A 177 11.30 -15.11 -13.60
N GLU A 178 10.29 -15.19 -14.46
CA GLU A 178 10.28 -16.08 -15.62
C GLU A 178 11.10 -15.51 -16.79
N PRO A 179 12.10 -16.25 -17.32
CA PRO A 179 12.92 -15.78 -18.44
C PRO A 179 12.10 -15.44 -19.70
N ALA A 180 11.12 -16.26 -20.04
CA ALA A 180 10.25 -16.05 -21.20
C ALA A 180 9.48 -14.70 -21.17
N ALA A 181 9.27 -14.13 -19.98
CA ALA A 181 8.65 -12.82 -19.84
C ALA A 181 9.59 -11.69 -20.27
N ALA A 182 10.88 -11.79 -19.96
CA ALA A 182 11.88 -10.80 -20.36
C ALA A 182 12.04 -10.75 -21.88
N GLU A 183 12.00 -11.91 -22.55
CA GLU A 183 12.07 -12.01 -24.02
C GLU A 183 10.90 -11.33 -24.72
N GLN A 184 9.71 -11.37 -24.11
CA GLN A 184 8.48 -10.79 -24.65
C GLN A 184 8.25 -9.32 -24.22
N LEU A 185 9.10 -8.78 -23.36
CA LEU A 185 8.89 -7.45 -22.79
C LEU A 185 8.83 -6.34 -23.84
N GLY A 186 9.62 -6.44 -24.92
CA GLY A 186 9.67 -5.44 -25.98
C GLY A 186 8.29 -5.17 -26.62
N GLU A 187 7.51 -6.23 -26.85
CA GLU A 187 6.17 -6.13 -27.45
C GLU A 187 5.09 -5.80 -26.41
N ALA A 188 5.27 -6.25 -25.17
CA ALA A 188 4.27 -6.13 -24.11
C ALA A 188 4.35 -4.81 -23.31
N ALA A 189 5.46 -4.07 -23.35
CA ALA A 189 5.69 -2.94 -22.45
C ALA A 189 4.63 -1.82 -22.58
N GLU A 190 4.34 -1.32 -23.78
CA GLU A 190 3.29 -0.30 -23.97
C GLU A 190 1.87 -0.83 -23.64
N PRO A 191 1.48 -2.05 -24.06
CA PRO A 191 0.28 -2.72 -23.55
C PRO A 191 0.18 -2.78 -22.02
N MET A 192 1.29 -3.06 -21.32
CA MET A 192 1.36 -3.13 -19.86
C MET A 192 1.18 -1.75 -19.21
N GLU A 193 1.87 -0.72 -19.72
CA GLU A 193 1.68 0.66 -19.23
C GLU A 193 0.22 1.09 -19.33
N ARG A 194 -0.43 0.81 -20.46
CA ARG A 194 -1.87 1.08 -20.62
C ARG A 194 -2.72 0.27 -19.66
N ALA A 195 -2.45 -1.03 -19.50
CA ALA A 195 -3.18 -1.86 -18.55
C ALA A 195 -3.06 -1.37 -17.09
N MET A 196 -1.92 -0.78 -16.73
CA MET A 196 -1.64 -0.17 -15.41
C MET A 196 -2.06 1.30 -15.32
N GLY A 197 -2.49 1.92 -16.41
CA GLY A 197 -2.86 3.34 -16.46
C GLY A 197 -1.69 4.31 -16.38
N LEU A 198 -0.47 3.85 -16.64
CA LEU A 198 0.75 4.67 -16.66
C LEU A 198 0.84 5.57 -17.91
N ASP A 199 0.05 5.27 -18.95
CA ASP A 199 0.05 5.99 -20.23
C ASP A 199 -0.26 7.49 -20.08
N GLN A 200 -1.04 7.87 -19.07
CA GLN A 200 -1.32 9.28 -18.77
C GLN A 200 -0.08 10.02 -18.28
N GLY A 201 0.88 9.36 -17.62
CA GLY A 201 2.14 9.99 -17.20
C GLY A 201 3.01 10.48 -18.37
N ARG A 202 2.77 9.93 -19.57
CA ARG A 202 3.42 10.34 -20.83
C ARG A 202 2.69 11.46 -21.56
N ARG A 203 1.40 11.65 -21.27
CA ARG A 203 0.48 12.51 -22.05
C ARG A 203 0.00 13.73 -21.29
N TYR A 204 -0.19 13.61 -19.98
CA TYR A 204 -0.72 14.67 -19.14
C TYR A 204 0.32 15.78 -18.97
N ARG A 205 -0.10 17.02 -19.24
CA ARG A 205 0.75 18.22 -19.18
C ARG A 205 0.00 19.35 -18.46
N PRO A 206 -0.14 19.26 -17.13
CA PRO A 206 -0.78 20.32 -16.36
C PRO A 206 0.07 21.59 -16.45
N ASP A 207 -0.56 22.70 -16.84
CA ASP A 207 0.06 24.04 -16.84
C ASP A 207 1.43 24.11 -17.56
N GLY A 208 1.62 23.30 -18.61
CA GLY A 208 2.84 23.27 -19.41
C GLY A 208 4.00 22.47 -18.81
N VAL A 209 3.81 21.83 -17.65
CA VAL A 209 4.78 20.86 -17.10
C VAL A 209 4.84 19.64 -18.03
N GLY A 210 6.06 19.24 -18.42
CA GLY A 210 6.29 18.09 -19.30
C GLY A 210 5.84 16.76 -18.68
N PRO A 211 5.82 15.67 -19.46
CA PRO A 211 5.49 14.35 -18.94
C PRO A 211 6.48 13.93 -17.86
N TRP A 212 5.99 13.32 -16.78
CA TRP A 212 6.85 12.77 -15.72
C TRP A 212 7.36 11.36 -16.07
N LEU A 213 6.66 10.64 -16.94
CA LEU A 213 7.11 9.36 -17.46
C LEU A 213 7.80 9.56 -18.82
N THR A 214 9.13 9.48 -18.80
CA THR A 214 10.00 9.66 -19.97
C THR A 214 10.79 8.39 -20.29
N GLY A 215 11.30 8.27 -21.51
CA GLY A 215 12.06 7.08 -21.96
C GLY A 215 11.17 5.92 -22.43
N PRO A 216 11.75 4.81 -22.89
CA PRO A 216 11.02 3.62 -23.32
C PRO A 216 10.18 2.99 -22.19
N ALA A 217 9.04 2.36 -22.55
CA ALA A 217 8.20 1.63 -21.59
C ALA A 217 8.91 0.40 -21.01
N THR A 218 9.86 -0.17 -21.75
CA THR A 218 10.63 -1.35 -21.36
C THR A 218 11.48 -1.14 -20.12
N ASP A 219 12.05 0.05 -19.93
CA ASP A 219 13.11 0.30 -18.94
C ASP A 219 12.61 0.06 -17.51
N GLY A 220 11.44 0.60 -17.17
CA GLY A 220 10.85 0.42 -15.83
C GLY A 220 10.45 -1.02 -15.54
N PHE A 221 9.90 -1.73 -16.53
CA PHE A 221 9.50 -3.12 -16.38
C PHE A 221 10.66 -4.09 -16.37
N ALA A 222 11.75 -3.80 -17.08
CA ALA A 222 12.99 -4.58 -17.02
C ALA A 222 13.58 -4.50 -15.61
N VAL A 223 13.68 -3.29 -15.05
CA VAL A 223 14.11 -3.06 -13.66
C VAL A 223 13.21 -3.80 -12.68
N PHE A 224 11.88 -3.77 -12.89
CA PHE A 224 10.96 -4.54 -12.06
C PHE A 224 11.18 -6.06 -12.18
N GLY A 225 11.44 -6.58 -13.39
CA GLY A 225 11.77 -7.99 -13.60
C GLY A 225 13.02 -8.43 -12.85
N GLU A 226 14.02 -7.55 -12.74
CA GLU A 226 15.28 -7.84 -12.04
C GLU A 226 15.16 -7.71 -10.51
N LEU A 227 14.45 -6.69 -10.02
CA LEU A 227 14.48 -6.29 -8.61
C LEU A 227 13.17 -6.54 -7.86
N GLY A 228 12.04 -6.58 -8.57
CA GLY A 228 10.69 -6.66 -8.02
C GLY A 228 10.03 -8.03 -8.11
N ASN A 229 10.71 -9.03 -8.67
CA ASN A 229 10.17 -10.39 -8.75
C ASN A 229 10.14 -11.07 -7.37
N LEU A 230 9.17 -11.96 -7.16
CA LEU A 230 8.90 -12.60 -5.87
C LEU A 230 10.11 -13.35 -5.28
N PRO A 231 10.86 -14.19 -6.04
CA PRO A 231 12.11 -14.78 -5.55
C PRO A 231 13.10 -13.74 -5.02
N GLN A 232 13.28 -12.64 -5.75
CA GLN A 232 14.22 -11.58 -5.36
C GLN A 232 13.76 -10.80 -4.13
N LEU A 233 12.45 -10.55 -3.97
CA LEU A 233 11.90 -9.93 -2.77
C LEU A 233 12.15 -10.81 -1.53
N ILE A 234 11.95 -12.12 -1.65
CA ILE A 234 12.25 -13.09 -0.59
C ILE A 234 13.73 -13.05 -0.23
N GLY A 235 14.62 -13.17 -1.22
CA GLY A 235 16.08 -13.11 -1.02
C GLY A 235 16.57 -11.78 -0.44
N THR A 236 15.93 -10.67 -0.82
CA THR A 236 16.20 -9.36 -0.24
C THR A 236 15.87 -9.35 1.25
N LEU A 237 14.68 -9.81 1.65
CA LEU A 237 14.29 -9.86 3.07
C LEU A 237 15.18 -10.79 3.89
N GLU A 238 15.58 -11.94 3.35
CA GLU A 238 16.44 -12.91 4.04
C GLU A 238 17.84 -12.35 4.32
N SER A 239 18.36 -11.53 3.41
CA SER A 239 19.69 -10.90 3.52
C SER A 239 19.67 -9.54 4.25
N THR A 240 18.49 -9.00 4.56
CA THR A 240 18.32 -7.68 5.19
C THR A 240 18.44 -7.77 6.71
N GLN A 241 19.11 -6.79 7.33
CA GLN A 241 19.14 -6.64 8.78
C GLN A 241 17.91 -5.88 9.30
N ASP A 242 17.53 -6.10 10.56
CA ASP A 242 16.34 -5.42 11.14
C ASP A 242 16.48 -3.88 11.11
N SER A 243 17.69 -3.35 11.27
CA SER A 243 17.97 -1.90 11.20
C SER A 243 17.73 -1.30 9.81
N GLU A 244 18.08 -2.02 8.73
CA GLU A 244 17.79 -1.59 7.36
C GLU A 244 16.27 -1.55 7.12
N LEU A 245 15.56 -2.55 7.65
CA LEU A 245 14.12 -2.65 7.50
C LEU A 245 13.38 -1.58 8.33
N ASP A 246 13.89 -1.24 9.51
CA ASP A 246 13.41 -0.09 10.29
C ASP A 246 13.62 1.24 9.56
N ALA A 247 14.75 1.39 8.88
CA ALA A 247 15.06 2.60 8.10
C ALA A 247 14.19 2.72 6.84
N ILE A 248 13.88 1.62 6.15
CA ILE A 248 13.04 1.67 4.93
C ILE A 248 11.56 1.85 5.25
N ARG A 249 11.09 1.40 6.42
CA ARG A 249 9.68 1.46 6.79
C ARG A 249 9.02 2.84 6.58
N PRO A 250 9.55 3.96 7.13
CA PRO A 250 8.93 5.27 6.92
C PRO A 250 8.95 5.70 5.45
N ILE A 251 9.97 5.30 4.68
CA ILE A 251 10.05 5.57 3.24
C ILE A 251 8.94 4.79 2.52
N ALA A 252 8.78 3.50 2.83
CA ALA A 252 7.75 2.66 2.22
C ALA A 252 6.34 3.16 2.50
N SER A 253 6.05 3.51 3.76
CA SER A 253 4.77 4.08 4.15
C SER A 253 4.52 5.43 3.48
N GLY A 254 5.51 6.33 3.51
CA GLY A 254 5.38 7.65 2.89
C GLY A 254 5.26 7.60 1.36
N VAL A 255 5.92 6.68 0.68
CA VAL A 255 5.73 6.45 -0.77
C VAL A 255 4.33 5.94 -1.05
N LEU A 256 3.84 4.93 -0.30
CA LEU A 256 2.51 4.37 -0.51
C LEU A 256 1.41 5.42 -0.32
N VAL A 257 1.43 6.12 0.81
CA VAL A 257 0.46 7.16 1.15
C VAL A 257 0.62 8.36 0.23
N GLY A 258 1.85 8.80 -0.02
CA GLY A 258 2.16 9.96 -0.85
C GLY A 258 1.73 9.80 -2.30
N VAL A 259 2.00 8.65 -2.92
CA VAL A 259 1.57 8.37 -4.30
C VAL A 259 0.05 8.29 -4.40
N ALA A 260 -0.61 7.63 -3.45
CA ALA A 260 -2.07 7.56 -3.41
C ALA A 260 -2.69 8.96 -3.25
N ALA A 261 -2.17 9.76 -2.32
CA ALA A 261 -2.61 11.13 -2.09
C ALA A 261 -2.37 12.02 -3.32
N PHE A 262 -1.20 11.94 -3.95
CA PHE A 262 -0.89 12.66 -5.17
C PHE A 262 -1.87 12.31 -6.30
N THR A 263 -2.18 11.03 -6.46
CA THR A 263 -3.14 10.57 -7.49
C THR A 263 -4.53 11.13 -7.24
N GLN A 264 -5.02 11.09 -5.99
CA GLN A 264 -6.30 11.69 -5.61
C GLN A 264 -6.32 13.20 -5.84
N MET A 265 -5.22 13.89 -5.54
CA MET A 265 -5.10 15.31 -5.79
C MET A 265 -5.13 15.63 -7.29
N ALA A 266 -4.31 14.95 -8.09
CA ALA A 266 -4.29 15.15 -9.53
C ALA A 266 -5.68 14.95 -10.15
N ASP A 267 -6.39 13.89 -9.75
CA ASP A 267 -7.74 13.61 -10.22
C ASP A 267 -8.75 14.71 -9.83
N ALA A 268 -8.68 15.21 -8.60
CA ALA A 268 -9.54 16.30 -8.14
C ALA A 268 -9.29 17.61 -8.89
N PHE A 269 -8.01 17.95 -9.13
CA PHE A 269 -7.59 19.14 -9.84
C PHE A 269 -7.93 19.09 -11.34
N ALA A 270 -7.69 17.95 -11.99
CA ALA A 270 -7.96 17.74 -13.41
C ALA A 270 -9.45 17.51 -13.71
N GLY A 271 -10.20 16.98 -12.73
CA GLY A 271 -11.63 16.70 -12.87
C GLY A 271 -11.96 15.41 -13.61
N TYR A 272 -10.99 14.53 -13.82
CA TYR A 272 -11.17 13.19 -14.36
C TYR A 272 -10.23 12.21 -13.67
N ARG A 273 -10.54 10.91 -13.73
CA ARG A 273 -9.76 9.86 -13.05
C ARG A 273 -8.44 9.56 -13.76
N ASN A 274 -7.44 9.15 -12.99
CA ASN A 274 -6.10 8.80 -13.48
C ASN A 274 -5.36 9.95 -14.17
N ALA A 275 -5.56 11.19 -13.74
CA ALA A 275 -4.86 12.34 -14.29
C ALA A 275 -3.33 12.23 -14.07
N ALA A 276 -2.92 11.70 -12.92
CA ALA A 276 -1.52 11.44 -12.62
C ALA A 276 -0.89 10.29 -13.43
N GLY A 277 -1.69 9.40 -14.04
CA GLY A 277 -1.17 8.17 -14.63
C GLY A 277 -0.64 7.17 -13.59
N MET A 278 -1.23 7.14 -12.40
CA MET A 278 -0.84 6.26 -11.30
C MET A 278 -2.05 5.55 -10.68
N ALA A 279 -3.16 5.41 -11.41
CA ALA A 279 -4.37 4.86 -10.84
C ALA A 279 -4.26 3.37 -10.44
N ALA A 280 -3.36 2.58 -11.03
CA ALA A 280 -3.02 1.27 -10.48
C ALA A 280 -2.47 1.37 -9.05
N PHE A 281 -1.64 2.37 -8.74
CA PHE A 281 -1.13 2.58 -7.38
C PHE A 281 -2.23 2.92 -6.39
N ALA A 282 -3.26 3.69 -6.80
CA ALA A 282 -4.38 3.98 -5.91
C ALA A 282 -5.17 2.71 -5.52
N VAL A 283 -5.39 1.79 -6.47
CA VAL A 283 -6.04 0.50 -6.19
C VAL A 283 -5.17 -0.39 -5.31
N VAL A 284 -3.87 -0.38 -5.57
CA VAL A 284 -2.86 -1.17 -4.86
C VAL A 284 -2.63 -0.61 -3.44
N ALA A 285 -2.78 0.70 -3.21
CA ALA A 285 -2.60 1.32 -1.90
C ALA A 285 -3.60 0.83 -0.84
N ASP A 286 -4.82 0.49 -1.26
CA ASP A 286 -5.85 -0.08 -0.38
C ASP A 286 -5.67 -1.60 -0.15
N ASN A 287 -4.78 -2.24 -0.91
CA ASN A 287 -4.49 -3.66 -0.75
C ASN A 287 -3.46 -3.88 0.37
N ILE A 288 -3.89 -4.52 1.45
CA ILE A 288 -3.04 -4.82 2.61
C ILE A 288 -1.78 -5.63 2.25
N GLU A 289 -1.82 -6.48 1.22
CA GLU A 289 -0.68 -7.29 0.79
C GLU A 289 0.47 -6.46 0.23
N VAL A 290 0.19 -5.24 -0.22
CA VAL A 290 1.23 -4.34 -0.74
C VAL A 290 2.16 -3.90 0.37
N ARG A 291 1.67 -3.81 1.61
CA ARG A 291 2.51 -3.56 2.79
C ARG A 291 3.50 -4.69 3.06
N MET A 292 3.24 -5.90 2.55
CA MET A 292 4.15 -7.05 2.62
C MET A 292 5.29 -6.95 1.59
N LEU A 293 4.97 -6.44 0.40
CA LEU A 293 5.87 -6.43 -0.76
C LEU A 293 6.72 -5.16 -0.82
N LEU A 294 6.12 -4.01 -0.51
CA LEU A 294 6.72 -2.70 -0.75
C LEU A 294 8.03 -2.47 0.02
N PRO A 295 8.18 -2.84 1.31
CA PRO A 295 9.46 -2.68 2.01
C PRO A 295 10.59 -3.46 1.34
N ALA A 296 10.32 -4.70 0.92
CA ALA A 296 11.29 -5.54 0.22
C ALA A 296 11.67 -4.92 -1.14
N PHE A 297 10.66 -4.47 -1.89
CA PHE A 297 10.88 -3.88 -3.21
C PHE A 297 11.71 -2.59 -3.12
N LEU A 298 11.37 -1.69 -2.21
CA LEU A 298 12.15 -0.46 -2.01
C LEU A 298 13.55 -0.75 -1.50
N LEU A 299 13.76 -1.76 -0.64
CA LEU A 299 15.11 -2.20 -0.27
C LEU A 299 15.91 -2.68 -1.49
N SER A 300 15.30 -3.47 -2.38
CA SER A 300 15.96 -3.92 -3.61
C SER A 300 16.35 -2.74 -4.50
N LEU A 301 15.48 -1.72 -4.62
CA LEU A 301 15.79 -0.49 -5.36
C LEU A 301 16.89 0.35 -4.68
N MET A 302 16.83 0.50 -3.36
CA MET A 302 17.82 1.27 -2.59
C MET A 302 19.20 0.63 -2.57
N ARG A 303 19.29 -0.69 -2.81
CA ARG A 303 20.56 -1.40 -2.99
C ARG A 303 21.15 -1.20 -4.39
N SER A 304 20.38 -0.69 -5.36
CA SER A 304 20.89 -0.28 -6.66
C SER A 304 21.43 1.15 -6.59
N PRO A 305 22.72 1.39 -6.90
CA PRO A 305 23.31 2.72 -6.83
C PRO A 305 22.65 3.71 -7.78
N VAL A 306 22.12 3.24 -8.91
CA VAL A 306 21.44 4.08 -9.91
C VAL A 306 20.04 4.49 -9.46
N LEU A 307 19.34 3.63 -8.70
CA LEU A 307 17.93 3.83 -8.36
C LEU A 307 17.72 4.41 -6.96
N ALA A 308 18.69 4.24 -6.06
CA ALA A 308 18.61 4.75 -4.70
C ALA A 308 18.40 6.27 -4.64
N GLU A 309 19.10 7.02 -5.50
CA GLU A 309 18.95 8.47 -5.61
C GLU A 309 17.54 8.85 -6.08
N ASN A 310 17.00 8.14 -7.06
CA ASN A 310 15.65 8.38 -7.59
C ASN A 310 14.57 8.09 -6.54
N VAL A 311 14.67 6.97 -5.82
CA VAL A 311 13.72 6.63 -4.75
C VAL A 311 13.76 7.68 -3.63
N THR A 312 14.96 8.11 -3.26
CA THR A 312 15.15 9.16 -2.24
C THR A 312 14.54 10.49 -2.69
N ALA A 313 14.78 10.90 -3.93
CA ALA A 313 14.22 12.13 -4.49
C ALA A 313 12.68 12.09 -4.57
N VAL A 314 12.11 10.96 -4.98
CA VAL A 314 10.65 10.75 -5.00
C VAL A 314 10.07 10.85 -3.59
N PHE A 315 10.66 10.16 -2.62
CA PHE A 315 10.20 10.21 -1.23
C PHE A 315 10.29 11.64 -0.65
N GLN A 316 11.37 12.37 -0.93
CA GLN A 316 11.52 13.77 -0.51
C GLN A 316 10.45 14.66 -1.15
N ALA A 317 10.22 14.54 -2.46
CA ALA A 317 9.18 15.31 -3.15
C ALA A 317 7.78 15.03 -2.57
N LEU A 318 7.45 13.77 -2.28
CA LEU A 318 6.19 13.41 -1.62
C LEU A 318 6.10 13.98 -0.21
N SER A 319 7.17 13.87 0.58
CA SER A 319 7.21 14.33 1.97
C SER A 319 7.13 15.84 2.11
N ASP A 320 7.76 16.58 1.20
CA ASP A 320 7.81 18.05 1.28
C ASP A 320 6.56 18.69 0.69
N SER A 321 5.99 18.09 -0.37
CA SER A 321 4.94 18.74 -1.18
C SER A 321 3.57 18.09 -1.08
N VAL A 322 3.48 16.78 -0.87
CA VAL A 322 2.21 16.04 -0.95
C VAL A 322 1.66 15.67 0.42
N LEU A 323 2.47 15.00 1.26
CA LEU A 323 2.03 14.52 2.57
C LEU A 323 1.49 15.66 3.48
N PRO A 324 2.12 16.84 3.58
CA PRO A 324 1.61 17.91 4.44
C PRO A 324 0.23 18.42 3.99
N VAL A 325 -0.01 18.45 2.67
CA VAL A 325 -1.30 18.82 2.11
C VAL A 325 -2.32 17.72 2.38
N HIS A 326 -1.94 16.46 2.21
CA HIS A 326 -2.80 15.31 2.50
C HIS A 326 -3.23 15.27 3.96
N ASP A 327 -2.30 15.46 4.90
CA ASP A 327 -2.58 15.47 6.33
C ASP A 327 -3.54 16.59 6.71
N ARG A 328 -3.35 17.77 6.13
CA ARG A 328 -4.27 18.90 6.31
C ARG A 328 -5.67 18.60 5.75
N LEU A 329 -5.75 17.97 4.58
CA LEU A 329 -7.04 17.55 4.00
C LEU A 329 -7.74 16.49 4.85
N ARG A 330 -7.01 15.49 5.35
CA ARG A 330 -7.55 14.48 6.28
C ARG A 330 -8.05 15.13 7.57
N HIS A 331 -7.28 16.05 8.14
CA HIS A 331 -7.70 16.78 9.33
C HIS A 331 -9.01 17.54 9.09
N LEU A 332 -9.12 18.27 7.97
CA LEU A 332 -10.35 18.97 7.59
C LEU A 332 -11.53 18.02 7.37
N ALA A 333 -11.31 16.86 6.73
CA ALA A 333 -12.35 15.87 6.49
C ALA A 333 -12.86 15.24 7.80
N ALA A 334 -11.98 15.08 8.80
CA ALA A 334 -12.32 14.54 10.11
C ALA A 334 -13.11 15.52 11.00
N LEU A 335 -13.11 16.82 10.68
CA LEU A 335 -13.91 17.81 11.42
C LEU A 335 -15.42 17.61 11.17
N PRO A 336 -16.27 17.88 12.20
CA PRO A 336 -17.71 17.92 12.03
C PRO A 336 -18.13 18.86 10.88
N PRO A 337 -19.15 18.53 10.08
CA PRO A 337 -19.57 19.35 8.94
C PRO A 337 -19.87 20.81 9.28
N ALA A 338 -20.35 21.09 10.50
CA ALA A 338 -20.63 22.44 10.98
C ALA A 338 -19.36 23.29 11.25
N GLU A 339 -18.22 22.66 11.48
CA GLU A 339 -16.95 23.31 11.80
C GLU A 339 -16.06 23.52 10.57
N ARG A 340 -16.30 22.74 9.50
CA ARG A 340 -15.53 22.85 8.24
C ARG A 340 -15.59 24.26 7.61
N PRO A 341 -16.75 24.95 7.52
CA PRO A 341 -16.81 26.29 6.91
C PRO A 341 -15.96 27.32 7.67
N ALA A 342 -15.89 27.21 9.01
CA ALA A 342 -15.13 28.11 9.87
C ALA A 342 -13.60 27.95 9.75
N GLN A 343 -13.15 26.78 9.27
CA GLN A 343 -11.73 26.48 8.97
C GLN A 343 -11.38 26.75 7.49
N LEU A 344 -12.38 27.05 6.67
CA LEU A 344 -12.27 27.40 5.25
C LEU A 344 -12.48 28.90 4.91
N PRO A 345 -12.19 29.92 5.76
CA PRO A 345 -12.32 31.35 5.38
C PRO A 345 -11.53 31.72 4.11
N GLN A 346 -10.51 30.93 3.78
CA GLN A 346 -9.68 31.14 2.59
C GLN A 346 -10.31 30.60 1.30
N LEU A 347 -11.36 29.76 1.35
CA LEU A 347 -11.99 29.23 0.13
C LEU A 347 -12.89 30.23 -0.56
N GLU A 348 -13.68 31.00 0.18
CA GLU A 348 -14.69 31.90 -0.41
C GLU A 348 -14.05 33.00 -1.28
N HIS A 349 -12.80 33.35 -0.99
CA HIS A 349 -12.01 34.32 -1.75
C HIS A 349 -11.31 33.73 -2.99
N LEU A 350 -11.27 32.40 -3.14
CA LEU A 350 -10.69 31.77 -4.32
C LEU A 350 -11.66 31.79 -5.50
N PRO A 351 -11.18 31.82 -6.76
CA PRO A 351 -12.01 31.63 -7.93
C PRO A 351 -12.82 30.32 -7.83
N TRP A 352 -14.05 30.31 -8.34
CA TRP A 352 -14.98 29.18 -8.24
C TRP A 352 -14.38 27.84 -8.70
N SER A 353 -13.53 27.86 -9.73
CA SER A 353 -12.80 26.67 -10.19
C SER A 353 -11.88 26.08 -9.12
N LYS A 354 -11.15 26.92 -8.36
CA LYS A 354 -10.30 26.51 -7.24
C LYS A 354 -11.13 26.04 -6.04
N GLN A 355 -12.26 26.68 -5.77
CA GLN A 355 -13.20 26.22 -4.73
C GLN A 355 -13.69 24.80 -5.01
N ASN A 356 -14.07 24.50 -6.26
CA ASN A 356 -14.51 23.17 -6.66
C ASN A 356 -13.41 22.11 -6.56
N GLN A 357 -12.17 22.46 -6.87
CA GLN A 357 -11.02 21.54 -6.73
C GLN A 357 -10.82 21.13 -5.26
N VAL A 358 -10.85 22.09 -4.34
CA VAL A 358 -10.73 21.81 -2.89
C VAL A 358 -11.96 21.06 -2.37
N ARG A 359 -13.17 21.39 -2.82
CA ARG A 359 -14.39 20.67 -2.41
C ARG A 359 -14.40 19.20 -2.86
N ARG A 360 -13.89 18.90 -4.07
CA ARG A 360 -13.69 17.52 -4.54
C ARG A 360 -12.67 16.76 -3.68
N LEU A 361 -11.62 17.43 -3.23
CA LEU A 361 -10.58 16.85 -2.37
C LEU A 361 -11.10 16.44 -0.98
N ILE A 362 -12.03 17.20 -0.40
CA ILE A 362 -12.60 16.92 0.93
C ILE A 362 -13.84 16.01 0.89
N GLY A 363 -14.28 15.60 -0.30
CA GLY A 363 -15.42 14.68 -0.47
C GLY A 363 -16.80 15.29 -0.25
N ASP A 364 -16.95 16.63 -0.27
CA ASP A 364 -18.26 17.28 -0.14
C ASP A 364 -18.97 17.34 -1.52
N PRO A 365 -20.17 16.74 -1.65
CA PRO A 365 -20.94 16.81 -2.89
C PRO A 365 -21.49 18.23 -3.12
N ILE A 366 -21.55 18.64 -4.39
CA ILE A 366 -22.15 19.90 -4.82
C ILE A 366 -23.67 19.79 -4.61
N ALA A 367 -24.24 20.59 -3.70
CA ALA A 367 -25.65 20.96 -3.82
C ALA A 367 -25.77 21.72 -5.15
N PRO A 368 -26.62 21.28 -6.10
CA PRO A 368 -26.84 22.03 -7.32
C PRO A 368 -27.22 23.45 -6.93
N LYS A 369 -26.54 24.44 -7.51
CA LYS A 369 -26.97 25.83 -7.41
C LYS A 369 -28.44 25.84 -7.85
N ASP A 370 -29.34 26.25 -6.97
CA ASP A 370 -30.71 26.55 -7.33
C ASP A 370 -30.66 27.32 -8.64
N THR A 371 -31.19 26.68 -9.67
CA THR A 371 -31.38 27.32 -10.95
C THR A 371 -32.49 28.32 -10.66
N ASP A 372 -32.09 29.59 -10.48
CA ASP A 372 -33.01 30.70 -10.41
C ASP A 372 -34.00 30.54 -11.57
N ALA A 373 -35.24 30.27 -11.19
CA ALA A 373 -36.38 30.27 -12.06
C ALA A 373 -36.57 31.68 -12.66
N PRO A 374 -36.98 31.81 -13.93
CA PRO A 374 -37.85 32.90 -14.31
C PRO A 374 -39.27 32.69 -13.78
#